data_AF-A0A5B8N063-F1
#
_entry.id   AF-A0A5B8N063-F1
#
_cell.length_a   1.000
_cell.length_b   1.000
_cell.length_c   1.000
_cell.angle_alpha   90.00
_cell.angle_beta   90.00
_cell.angle_gamma   90.00
#
_symmetry.space_group_name_H-M   'P 1'
#
loop_
_entity.id
_entity.type
_entity.pdbx_description
1 polymer ?
#
loop_
_entity_poly.entity_id
_entity_poly.type
_entity_poly.pdbx_seq_one_letter_code
_entity_poly.pdbx_strand_id
1 'polypeptide(L)'
;MDATPDSFWYPEHVYEVYKDDPDLDRLKIIVLLREPIARELSLYNHMRNLWSKDPDPKAWYRRVSTESFPEFAKKKLRDGADYKSYYAQYLSRWFQFFDPQQILVLSYEHEVLPGTPAKQRIGDFLGHSFRDDKGAFPRVNEQSNPNKIRKVPCSVVERARPTVERWNKELYELLATWKPHAMDPFPKFEIAACVGGDHNDTETN
;
A
#
# COMPACT_ATOMS: atom_id res chain seq x y z
N MET A 1 11.39 -16.40 -3.12
CA MET A 1 10.58 -15.16 -3.13
C MET A 1 10.51 -14.68 -1.70
N ASP A 2 11.08 -13.51 -1.41
CA ASP A 2 10.93 -12.84 -0.11
C ASP A 2 9.78 -11.83 -0.19
N ALA A 3 9.09 -11.59 0.92
CA ALA A 3 7.97 -10.66 1.00
C ALA A 3 8.04 -9.86 2.31
N THR A 4 8.81 -8.78 2.27
CA THR A 4 9.07 -7.92 3.43
C THR A 4 8.57 -6.50 3.13
N PRO A 5 7.34 -6.12 3.56
CA PRO A 5 6.76 -4.80 3.26
C PRO A 5 7.63 -3.62 3.70
N ASP A 6 8.40 -3.80 4.79
CA ASP A 6 9.30 -2.78 5.34
C ASP A 6 10.43 -2.41 4.38
N SER A 7 10.83 -3.32 3.48
CA SER A 7 11.87 -3.06 2.48
C SER A 7 11.53 -1.91 1.54
N PHE A 8 10.24 -1.62 1.31
CA PHE A 8 9.82 -0.55 0.41
C PHE A 8 10.40 0.83 0.81
N TRP A 9 10.63 1.07 2.10
CA TRP A 9 11.15 2.36 2.58
C TRP A 9 12.68 2.45 2.58
N TYR A 10 13.38 1.33 2.35
CA TYR A 10 14.83 1.19 2.47
C TYR A 10 15.45 0.47 1.26
N PRO A 11 15.31 1.02 0.03
CA PRO A 11 15.88 0.40 -1.18
C PRO A 11 17.39 0.15 -1.09
N GLU A 12 18.12 1.05 -0.43
CA GLU A 12 19.56 0.93 -0.19
C GLU A 12 19.92 -0.35 0.54
N HIS A 13 19.12 -0.78 1.53
CA HIS A 13 19.41 -2.01 2.27
C HIS A 13 19.23 -3.22 1.37
N VAL A 14 18.25 -3.19 0.46
CA VAL A 14 18.05 -4.27 -0.51
C VAL A 14 19.21 -4.28 -1.51
N TYR A 15 19.61 -3.12 -2.02
CA TYR A 15 20.74 -3.02 -2.94
C TYR A 15 22.03 -3.53 -2.30
N GLU A 16 22.34 -3.10 -1.08
CA GLU A 16 23.55 -3.53 -0.35
C GLU A 16 23.62 -5.05 -0.13
N VAL A 17 22.47 -5.73 -0.01
CA VAL A 17 22.43 -7.20 0.09
C VAL A 17 22.80 -7.89 -1.22
N TYR A 18 22.44 -7.30 -2.36
CA TYR A 18 22.58 -7.93 -3.69
C TYR A 18 23.68 -7.31 -4.57
N LYS A 19 24.33 -6.23 -4.15
CA LYS A 19 25.28 -5.47 -5.00
C LYS A 19 26.46 -6.29 -5.54
N ASP A 20 26.85 -7.34 -4.81
CA ASP A 20 27.95 -8.24 -5.18
C ASP A 20 27.44 -9.55 -5.81
N ASP A 21 26.12 -9.69 -5.99
CA ASP A 21 25.49 -10.85 -6.63
C ASP A 21 25.62 -10.72 -8.17
N PRO A 22 26.15 -11.73 -8.89
CA PRO A 22 26.29 -11.68 -10.34
C PRO A 22 24.94 -11.60 -11.08
N ASP A 23 23.82 -11.94 -10.43
CA ASP A 23 22.48 -11.86 -10.98
C ASP A 23 21.71 -10.60 -10.52
N LEU A 24 22.38 -9.57 -9.97
CA LEU A 24 21.75 -8.31 -9.53
C LEU A 24 20.82 -7.72 -10.60
N ASP A 25 21.24 -7.67 -11.86
CA ASP A 25 20.47 -7.13 -12.99
C ASP A 25 19.21 -7.96 -13.32
N ARG A 26 19.13 -9.19 -12.80
CA ARG A 26 17.99 -10.10 -12.98
C ARG A 26 17.04 -10.08 -11.79
N LEU A 27 17.38 -9.39 -10.71
CA LEU A 27 16.49 -9.23 -9.56
C LEU A 27 15.16 -8.60 -10.03
N LYS A 28 14.05 -9.18 -9.59
CA LYS A 28 12.69 -8.72 -9.89
C LYS A 28 12.02 -8.25 -8.61
N ILE A 29 11.61 -6.99 -8.60
CA ILE A 29 11.01 -6.30 -7.46
C ILE A 29 9.55 -6.04 -7.80
N ILE A 30 8.63 -6.46 -6.92
CA ILE A 30 7.20 -6.21 -7.10
C ILE A 30 6.74 -5.29 -5.98
N VAL A 31 6.20 -4.14 -6.34
CA VAL A 31 5.66 -3.13 -5.42
C VAL A 31 4.15 -3.07 -5.59
N LEU A 32 3.43 -3.26 -4.50
CA LEU A 32 1.98 -3.18 -4.46
C LEU A 32 1.54 -1.92 -3.71
N LEU A 33 0.97 -0.98 -4.45
CA LEU A 33 0.48 0.29 -3.91
C LEU A 33 -1.02 0.22 -3.66
N ARG A 34 -1.50 0.94 -2.65
CA ARG A 34 -2.92 1.03 -2.30
C ARG A 34 -3.32 2.49 -2.14
N GLU A 35 -4.58 2.84 -2.39
CA GLU A 35 -5.05 4.21 -2.17
C GLU A 35 -4.64 4.71 -0.77
N PRO A 36 -3.97 5.88 -0.64
CA PRO A 36 -3.31 6.28 0.60
C PRO A 36 -4.22 6.32 1.84
N ILE A 37 -5.46 6.80 1.73
CA ILE A 37 -6.39 6.86 2.87
C ILE A 37 -6.84 5.44 3.26
N ALA A 38 -7.20 4.62 2.29
CA ALA A 38 -7.57 3.22 2.49
C ALA A 38 -6.41 2.40 3.09
N ARG A 39 -5.16 2.69 2.70
CA ARG A 39 -3.97 2.07 3.27
C ARG A 39 -3.77 2.43 4.74
N GLU A 40 -3.99 3.68 5.14
CA GLU A 40 -3.96 4.05 6.56
C GLU A 40 -5.06 3.41 7.37
N LEU A 41 -6.28 3.34 6.83
CA LEU A 41 -7.38 2.62 7.49
C LEU A 41 -7.03 1.14 7.69
N SER A 42 -6.39 0.53 6.68
CA SER A 42 -5.90 -0.85 6.77
C SER A 42 -4.84 -1.01 7.86
N LEU A 43 -3.88 -0.09 7.95
CA LEU A 43 -2.85 -0.10 8.98
C LEU A 43 -3.45 0.08 10.38
N TYR A 44 -4.36 1.04 10.54
CA TYR A 44 -5.06 1.29 11.79
C TYR A 44 -5.86 0.06 12.25
N ASN A 45 -6.60 -0.58 11.35
CA ASN A 45 -7.31 -1.82 11.65
C ASN A 45 -6.38 -2.97 12.02
N HIS A 46 -5.22 -3.08 11.36
CA HIS A 46 -4.19 -4.06 11.72
C HIS A 46 -3.66 -3.82 13.13
N MET A 47 -3.33 -2.57 13.47
CA MET A 47 -2.90 -2.18 14.81
C MET A 47 -3.97 -2.47 15.87
N ARG A 48 -5.25 -2.17 15.59
CA ARG A 48 -6.37 -2.51 16.50
C ARG A 48 -6.51 -4.00 16.71
N ASN A 49 -6.33 -4.80 15.65
CA ASN A 49 -6.37 -6.25 15.73
C ASN A 49 -5.24 -6.80 16.59
N LEU A 50 -4.01 -6.26 16.45
CA LEU A 50 -2.87 -6.63 17.30
C LEU A 50 -3.14 -6.25 18.76
N TRP A 51 -3.54 -5.00 19.03
CA TRP A 51 -3.88 -4.54 20.38
C TRP A 51 -4.98 -5.37 21.03
N SER A 52 -6.01 -5.76 20.28
CA SER A 52 -7.10 -6.59 20.79
C SER A 52 -6.67 -8.01 21.14
N LYS A 53 -5.59 -8.53 20.53
CA LYS A 53 -5.08 -9.88 20.77
C LYS A 53 -4.01 -9.90 21.85
N ASP A 54 -3.17 -8.87 21.90
CA ASP A 54 -2.05 -8.73 22.83
C ASP A 54 -1.86 -7.25 23.20
N PRO A 55 -2.49 -6.75 24.27
CA PRO A 55 -2.33 -5.37 24.70
C PRO A 55 -0.95 -5.13 25.36
N ASP A 56 0.03 -4.66 24.58
CA ASP A 56 1.35 -4.26 25.11
C ASP A 56 1.57 -2.73 25.08
N PRO A 57 1.71 -2.07 26.24
CA PRO A 57 2.01 -0.64 26.31
C PRO A 57 3.35 -0.21 25.68
N LYS A 58 4.27 -1.13 25.39
CA LYS A 58 5.55 -0.85 24.74
C LYS A 58 5.51 -1.10 23.22
N ALA A 59 4.46 -1.75 22.71
CA ALA A 59 4.37 -2.09 21.31
C ALA A 59 4.11 -0.87 20.41
N TRP A 60 4.61 -0.93 19.18
CA TRP A 60 4.43 0.11 18.16
C TRP A 60 2.96 0.38 17.82
N TYR A 61 2.08 -0.61 18.03
CA TYR A 61 0.65 -0.51 17.79
C TYR A 61 -0.14 0.10 18.95
N ARG A 62 0.49 0.42 20.10
CA ARG A 62 -0.19 0.98 21.29
C ARG A 62 -1.10 2.16 21.00
N ARG A 63 -0.74 3.01 20.04
CA ARG A 63 -1.45 4.28 19.77
C ARG A 63 -2.95 4.12 19.54
N VAL A 64 -3.40 2.98 18.99
CA VAL A 64 -4.84 2.72 18.78
C VAL A 64 -5.64 2.47 20.07
N SER A 65 -4.96 2.36 21.22
CA SER A 65 -5.60 2.31 22.54
C SER A 65 -6.17 3.66 22.96
N THR A 66 -5.66 4.76 22.41
CA THR A 66 -6.04 6.12 22.79
C THR A 66 -6.44 7.01 21.60
N GLU A 67 -5.98 6.69 20.39
CA GLU A 67 -6.28 7.46 19.18
C GLU A 67 -7.44 6.82 18.40
N SER A 68 -8.45 7.62 18.06
CA SER A 68 -9.43 7.28 17.05
C SER A 68 -8.81 7.27 15.64
N PHE A 69 -9.48 6.66 14.66
CA PHE A 69 -8.99 6.68 13.28
C PHE A 69 -8.86 8.12 12.71
N PRO A 70 -9.80 9.06 12.93
CA PRO A 70 -9.61 10.45 12.52
C PRO A 70 -8.36 11.12 13.11
N GLU A 71 -8.03 10.86 14.38
CA GLU A 71 -6.82 11.40 15.01
C GLU A 71 -5.55 10.75 14.45
N PHE A 72 -5.58 9.44 14.26
CA PHE A 72 -4.51 8.69 13.62
C PHE A 72 -4.24 9.24 12.22
N ALA A 73 -5.28 9.35 11.39
CA ALA A 73 -5.23 9.84 10.03
C ALA A 73 -4.79 11.31 9.96
N LYS A 74 -5.26 12.16 10.89
CA LYS A 74 -4.84 13.57 10.96
C LYS A 74 -3.33 13.72 11.15
N LYS A 75 -2.70 12.89 11.99
CA LYS A 75 -1.24 12.94 12.19
C LYS A 75 -0.48 12.40 10.98
N LYS A 76 -1.05 11.37 10.35
CA LYS A 76 -0.44 10.60 9.28
C LYS A 76 -0.52 11.35 7.94
N LEU A 77 -1.68 11.88 7.57
CA LEU A 77 -1.94 12.48 6.25
C LEU A 77 -1.64 13.99 6.15
N ARG A 78 -1.01 14.62 7.15
CA ARG A 78 -0.79 16.08 7.20
C ARG A 78 0.63 16.51 6.82
N ASP A 79 1.66 15.78 7.25
CA ASP A 79 3.04 16.27 7.27
C ASP A 79 3.97 15.34 6.47
N GLY A 80 4.09 15.60 5.16
CA GLY A 80 4.75 14.74 4.15
C GLY A 80 6.24 14.40 4.31
N ALA A 81 6.83 14.51 5.50
CA ALA A 81 8.26 14.28 5.73
C ALA A 81 8.61 12.84 6.18
N ASP A 82 7.69 12.09 6.79
CA ASP A 82 7.95 10.71 7.26
C ASP A 82 6.75 9.80 6.97
N TYR A 83 6.26 9.88 5.73
CA TYR A 83 5.00 9.28 5.39
C TYR A 83 5.12 8.08 4.47
N LYS A 84 4.91 6.89 5.05
CA LYS A 84 5.01 5.61 4.38
C LYS A 84 4.11 5.46 3.13
N SER A 85 3.12 6.33 2.94
CA SER A 85 2.19 6.32 1.78
C SER A 85 2.48 7.42 0.75
N TYR A 86 3.54 8.20 0.94
CA TYR A 86 4.06 9.10 -0.08
C TYR A 86 4.93 8.31 -1.08
N TYR A 87 4.26 7.57 -1.96
CA TYR A 87 4.91 6.55 -2.79
C TYR A 87 5.96 7.10 -3.75
N ALA A 88 5.76 8.31 -4.30
CA ALA A 88 6.70 8.92 -5.22
C ALA A 88 8.09 9.12 -4.60
N GLN A 89 8.14 9.54 -3.33
CA GLN A 89 9.40 9.72 -2.60
C GLN A 89 10.20 8.42 -2.51
N TYR A 90 9.56 7.30 -2.17
CA TYR A 90 10.27 6.03 -2.02
C TYR A 90 10.59 5.39 -3.36
N LEU A 91 9.65 5.40 -4.32
CA LEU A 91 9.90 4.85 -5.65
C LEU A 91 11.03 5.58 -6.38
N SER A 92 11.13 6.90 -6.23
CA SER A 92 12.25 7.64 -6.83
C SER A 92 13.60 7.18 -6.29
N ARG A 93 13.69 6.76 -5.02
CA ARG A 93 14.89 6.14 -4.45
C ARG A 93 15.13 4.75 -5.02
N TRP A 94 14.10 3.92 -5.16
CA TRP A 94 14.24 2.61 -5.82
C TRP A 94 14.83 2.71 -7.23
N PHE A 95 14.38 3.69 -8.02
CA PHE A 95 14.88 3.94 -9.37
C PHE A 95 16.32 4.48 -9.43
N GLN A 96 16.92 4.86 -8.29
CA GLN A 96 18.34 5.21 -8.22
C GLN A 96 19.24 3.99 -8.03
N PHE A 97 18.69 2.88 -7.50
CA PHE A 97 19.45 1.66 -7.19
C PHE A 97 19.21 0.52 -8.18
N PHE A 98 18.05 0.50 -8.83
CA PHE A 98 17.65 -0.58 -9.74
C PHE A 98 17.12 -0.03 -11.05
N ASP A 99 17.31 -0.78 -12.13
CA ASP A 99 16.71 -0.44 -13.43
C ASP A 99 15.16 -0.46 -13.28
N PRO A 100 14.42 0.54 -13.78
CA PRO A 100 12.96 0.54 -13.73
C PRO A 100 12.30 -0.73 -14.29
N GLN A 101 12.92 -1.42 -15.25
CA GLN A 101 12.45 -2.70 -15.80
C GLN A 101 12.61 -3.89 -14.84
N GLN A 102 13.35 -3.72 -13.75
CA GLN A 102 13.41 -4.66 -12.62
C GLN A 102 12.27 -4.45 -11.63
N ILE A 103 11.42 -3.43 -11.82
CA ILE A 103 10.39 -3.06 -10.86
C ILE A 103 9.00 -3.14 -11.51
N LEU A 104 8.15 -3.98 -10.96
CA LEU A 104 6.72 -4.06 -11.29
C LEU A 104 5.90 -3.30 -10.25
N VAL A 105 5.14 -2.29 -10.68
CA VAL A 105 4.27 -1.50 -9.81
C VAL A 105 2.80 -1.86 -10.06
N LEU A 106 2.12 -2.35 -9.03
CA LEU A 106 0.73 -2.81 -9.06
C LEU A 106 -0.17 -1.94 -8.17
N SER A 107 -1.44 -1.82 -8.55
CA SER A 107 -2.48 -1.17 -7.74
C SER A 107 -3.32 -2.24 -7.02
N TYR A 108 -3.38 -2.19 -5.69
CA TYR A 108 -4.15 -3.13 -4.88
C TYR A 108 -5.63 -3.17 -5.28
N GLU A 109 -6.24 -2.00 -5.46
CA GLU A 109 -7.64 -1.86 -5.85
C GLU A 109 -7.93 -2.48 -7.22
N HIS A 110 -6.97 -2.45 -8.15
CA HIS A 110 -7.15 -2.93 -9.52
C HIS A 110 -6.58 -4.32 -9.79
N GLU A 111 -5.73 -4.84 -8.90
CA GLU A 111 -4.92 -6.05 -9.15
C GLU A 111 -5.02 -7.11 -8.03
N VAL A 112 -5.49 -6.77 -6.84
CA VAL A 112 -5.62 -7.76 -5.75
C VAL A 112 -7.08 -8.13 -5.47
N LEU A 113 -8.02 -7.43 -6.10
CA LEU A 113 -9.42 -7.82 -6.07
C LEU A 113 -9.69 -9.04 -6.99
N PRO A 114 -10.70 -9.86 -6.67
CA PRO A 114 -11.05 -11.00 -7.50
C PRO A 114 -11.34 -10.63 -8.96
N GLY A 115 -10.82 -11.40 -9.91
CA GLY A 115 -11.07 -11.24 -11.35
C GLY A 115 -10.14 -10.26 -12.08
N THR A 116 -9.03 -9.85 -11.45
CA THR A 116 -8.08 -8.86 -11.99
C THR A 116 -6.90 -9.51 -12.74
N PRO A 117 -6.24 -8.79 -13.68
CA PRO A 117 -5.16 -9.33 -14.52
C PRO A 117 -3.80 -9.50 -13.80
N ALA A 118 -3.75 -9.35 -12.48
CA ALA A 118 -2.50 -9.29 -11.74
C ALA A 118 -1.63 -10.53 -11.86
N LYS A 119 -2.25 -11.72 -11.79
CA LYS A 119 -1.53 -12.99 -11.98
C LYS A 119 -0.85 -13.03 -13.34
N GLN A 120 -1.54 -12.58 -14.39
CA GLN A 120 -0.98 -12.50 -15.73
C GLN A 120 0.20 -11.53 -15.77
N ARG A 121 0.04 -10.30 -15.26
CA ARG A 121 1.11 -9.29 -15.25
C ARG A 121 2.34 -9.72 -14.46
N ILE A 122 2.14 -10.31 -13.28
CA ILE A 122 3.23 -10.87 -12.47
C ILE A 122 3.92 -11.99 -13.24
N GLY A 123 3.14 -12.83 -13.93
CA GLY A 123 3.66 -13.91 -14.75
C GLY A 123 4.53 -13.40 -15.90
N ASP A 124 4.00 -12.46 -16.68
CA ASP A 124 4.72 -11.81 -17.78
C ASP A 124 6.02 -11.16 -17.29
N PHE A 125 5.97 -10.45 -16.16
CA PHE A 125 7.14 -9.81 -15.55
C PHE A 125 8.22 -10.79 -15.07
N LEU A 126 7.80 -11.94 -14.54
CA LEU A 126 8.69 -13.01 -14.09
C LEU A 126 9.14 -13.94 -15.23
N GLY A 127 8.59 -13.79 -16.44
CA GLY A 127 8.80 -14.72 -17.55
C GLY A 127 8.22 -16.11 -17.28
N HIS A 128 7.13 -16.18 -16.51
CA HIS A 128 6.51 -17.44 -16.07
C HIS A 128 4.99 -17.41 -16.28
N SER A 129 4.41 -18.48 -16.81
CA SER A 129 2.95 -18.64 -16.84
C SER A 129 2.46 -19.40 -15.62
N PHE A 130 1.55 -18.80 -14.86
CA PHE A 130 0.86 -19.52 -13.78
C PHE A 130 -0.15 -20.49 -14.39
N ARG A 131 -0.17 -21.74 -13.88
CA ARG A 131 -1.02 -22.83 -14.39
C ARG A 131 -2.53 -22.61 -14.19
N ASP A 132 -2.91 -21.63 -13.36
CA ASP A 132 -4.30 -21.22 -13.08
C ASP A 132 -4.57 -19.80 -13.59
N ASP A 133 -4.52 -19.64 -14.91
CA ASP A 133 -4.86 -18.44 -15.67
C ASP A 133 -6.32 -17.94 -15.46
N LYS A 134 -7.16 -18.73 -14.78
CA LYS A 134 -8.51 -18.35 -14.38
C LYS A 134 -8.58 -17.87 -12.92
N GLY A 135 -8.20 -16.62 -12.72
CA GLY A 135 -8.85 -15.78 -11.72
C GLY A 135 -8.07 -15.46 -10.45
N ALA A 136 -8.54 -14.38 -9.83
CA ALA A 136 -8.38 -13.91 -8.45
C ALA A 136 -7.33 -14.59 -7.57
N PHE A 137 -6.58 -13.81 -6.78
CA PHE A 137 -5.96 -14.38 -5.59
C PHE A 137 -7.07 -15.02 -4.71
N PRO A 138 -6.99 -16.33 -4.41
CA PRO A 138 -8.11 -17.11 -3.86
C PRO A 138 -8.50 -16.73 -2.43
N ARG A 139 -7.71 -15.87 -1.78
CA ARG A 139 -7.97 -15.38 -0.42
C ARG A 139 -8.01 -13.86 -0.43
N VAL A 140 -9.18 -13.32 -0.19
CA VAL A 140 -9.32 -11.99 0.38
C VAL A 140 -9.15 -12.12 1.89
N ASN A 141 -8.44 -11.18 2.51
CA ASN A 141 -8.20 -11.20 3.96
C ASN A 141 -9.50 -10.80 4.70
N GLU A 142 -10.45 -11.74 4.77
CA GLU A 142 -11.75 -11.62 5.44
C GLU A 142 -11.66 -11.88 6.94
N GLN A 143 -10.56 -11.46 7.60
CA GLN A 143 -10.54 -11.51 9.06
C GLN A 143 -11.69 -10.65 9.60
N SER A 144 -12.72 -11.32 10.11
CA SER A 144 -13.85 -10.69 10.79
C SER A 144 -13.38 -10.26 12.17
N ASN A 145 -12.96 -9.00 12.25
CA ASN A 145 -12.75 -8.35 13.53
C ASN A 145 -13.95 -7.43 13.78
N PRO A 146 -14.74 -7.63 14.85
CA PRO A 146 -15.88 -6.77 15.17
C PRO A 146 -15.46 -5.31 15.40
N ASN A 147 -14.19 -5.07 15.74
CA ASN A 147 -13.61 -3.74 15.92
C ASN A 147 -13.06 -3.12 14.62
N LYS A 148 -13.23 -3.78 13.47
CA LYS A 148 -12.74 -3.29 12.17
C LYS A 148 -13.60 -2.12 11.70
N ILE A 149 -12.99 -0.95 11.55
CA ILE A 149 -13.62 0.19 10.90
C ILE A 149 -13.69 -0.10 9.40
N ARG A 150 -14.90 -0.14 8.85
CA ARG A 150 -15.14 -0.51 7.44
C ARG A 150 -15.20 0.69 6.51
N LYS A 151 -15.61 1.86 7.01
CA LYS A 151 -15.83 3.06 6.20
C LYS A 151 -15.04 4.23 6.77
N VAL A 152 -14.55 5.08 5.88
CA VAL A 152 -13.77 6.27 6.22
C VAL A 152 -14.75 7.40 6.54
N PRO A 153 -14.60 8.14 7.66
CA PRO A 153 -15.41 9.34 7.91
C PRO A 153 -15.16 10.43 6.88
N CYS A 154 -16.20 11.15 6.44
CA CYS A 154 -16.04 12.22 5.43
C CYS A 154 -15.11 13.33 5.91
N SER A 155 -15.09 13.61 7.23
CA SER A 155 -14.18 14.58 7.86
C SER A 155 -12.69 14.22 7.71
N VAL A 156 -12.36 12.94 7.48
CA VAL A 156 -11.00 12.47 7.19
C VAL A 156 -10.70 12.65 5.72
N VAL A 157 -11.62 12.22 4.84
CA VAL A 157 -11.45 12.35 3.38
C VAL A 157 -11.30 13.81 2.98
N GLU A 158 -12.22 14.67 3.37
CA GLU A 158 -12.22 16.10 3.02
C GLU A 158 -10.92 16.79 3.44
N ARG A 159 -10.42 16.45 4.63
CA ARG A 159 -9.20 17.02 5.20
C ARG A 159 -7.93 16.52 4.52
N ALA A 160 -7.87 15.23 4.19
CA ALA A 160 -6.69 14.59 3.61
C ALA A 160 -6.61 14.76 2.09
N ARG A 161 -7.76 14.97 1.43
CA ARG A 161 -7.88 15.01 -0.04
C ARG A 161 -6.86 15.92 -0.72
N PRO A 162 -6.68 17.20 -0.33
CA PRO A 162 -5.72 18.07 -1.03
C PRO A 162 -4.29 17.54 -0.98
N THR A 163 -3.89 16.98 0.16
CA THR A 163 -2.56 16.40 0.34
C THR A 163 -2.39 15.11 -0.47
N VAL A 164 -3.38 14.22 -0.41
CA VAL A 164 -3.35 12.92 -1.10
C VAL A 164 -3.40 13.09 -2.61
N GLU A 165 -4.23 14.01 -3.12
CA GLU A 165 -4.31 14.30 -4.56
C GLU A 165 -2.99 14.86 -5.09
N ARG A 166 -2.32 15.72 -4.33
CA ARG A 166 -0.97 16.20 -4.66
C ARG A 166 0.04 15.05 -4.73
N TRP A 167 0.12 14.21 -3.69
CA TRP A 167 1.05 13.07 -3.68
C TRP A 167 0.76 12.05 -4.79
N ASN A 168 -0.52 11.80 -5.09
CA ASN A 168 -0.92 10.92 -6.17
C ASN A 168 -0.51 11.49 -7.53
N LYS A 169 -0.66 12.80 -7.74
CA LYS A 169 -0.18 13.46 -8.95
C LYS A 169 1.33 13.24 -9.14
N GLU A 170 2.11 13.47 -8.10
CA GLU A 170 3.58 13.26 -8.14
C GLU A 170 3.94 11.80 -8.42
N LEU A 171 3.19 10.84 -7.87
CA LEU A 171 3.37 9.42 -8.19
C LEU A 171 3.13 9.16 -9.68
N TYR A 172 2.03 9.67 -10.25
CA TYR A 172 1.71 9.42 -11.65
C TYR A 172 2.72 10.05 -12.60
N GLU A 173 3.19 11.26 -12.28
CA GLU A 173 4.26 11.94 -13.03
C GLU A 173 5.58 11.15 -12.96
N LEU A 174 5.93 10.63 -11.78
CA LEU A 174 7.11 9.78 -11.60
C LEU A 174 7.00 8.50 -12.45
N LEU A 175 5.88 7.79 -12.39
CA LEU A 175 5.67 6.55 -13.13
C LEU A 175 5.66 6.78 -14.65
N ALA A 176 5.10 7.89 -15.12
CA ALA A 176 5.14 8.28 -16.53
C ALA A 176 6.56 8.63 -17.01
N THR A 177 7.39 9.16 -16.12
CA THR A 177 8.78 9.55 -16.42
C THR A 177 9.71 8.34 -16.47
N TRP A 178 9.70 7.52 -15.42
CA TRP A 178 10.63 6.39 -15.27
C TRP A 178 10.19 5.14 -16.02
N LYS A 179 8.89 5.01 -16.32
CA LYS A 179 8.31 3.88 -17.05
C LYS A 179 8.80 2.52 -16.54
N PRO A 180 8.67 2.23 -15.22
CA PRO A 180 8.91 0.87 -14.73
C PRO A 180 7.96 -0.10 -15.42
N HIS A 181 8.13 -1.40 -15.18
CA HIS A 181 7.21 -2.42 -15.69
C HIS A 181 5.84 -2.29 -14.99
N ALA A 182 5.08 -1.25 -15.29
CA ALA A 182 3.82 -0.92 -14.63
C ALA A 182 2.62 -1.37 -15.46
N MET A 183 1.45 -1.33 -14.83
CA MET A 183 0.21 -1.16 -15.58
C MET A 183 0.36 0.14 -16.39
N ASP A 184 0.34 0.10 -17.72
CA ASP A 184 0.49 1.31 -18.55
C ASP A 184 -0.87 1.73 -19.15
N PRO A 185 -1.41 2.91 -18.80
CA PRO A 185 -0.96 3.78 -17.69
C PRO A 185 -1.35 3.22 -16.32
N PHE A 186 -0.64 3.64 -15.27
CA PHE A 186 -0.96 3.20 -13.91
C PHE A 186 -2.36 3.71 -13.55
N PRO A 187 -3.27 2.86 -13.05
CA PRO A 187 -4.64 3.28 -12.80
C PRO A 187 -4.65 4.31 -11.68
N LYS A 188 -5.40 5.39 -11.91
CA LYS A 188 -5.55 6.43 -10.88
C LYS A 188 -6.30 5.86 -9.69
N PHE A 189 -5.89 6.28 -8.50
CA PHE A 189 -6.56 5.89 -7.28
C PHE A 189 -7.91 6.58 -7.20
N GLU A 190 -8.96 5.79 -6.96
CA GLU A 190 -10.27 6.30 -6.60
C GLU A 190 -10.28 6.57 -5.10
N ILE A 191 -10.41 7.85 -4.73
CA ILE A 191 -10.48 8.23 -3.32
C ILE A 191 -11.72 7.57 -2.69
N ALA A 192 -11.49 6.84 -1.60
CA ALA A 192 -12.51 6.02 -0.96
C ALA A 192 -13.81 6.80 -0.65
N ALA A 193 -14.94 6.16 -0.90
CA ALA A 193 -16.25 6.65 -0.46
C ALA A 193 -16.27 6.80 1.08
N CYS A 194 -16.94 7.84 1.56
CA CYS A 194 -17.01 8.17 2.98
C CYS A 194 -18.42 8.08 3.55
N VAL A 195 -18.52 8.03 4.87
CA VAL A 195 -19.79 8.13 5.61
C VAL A 195 -19.85 9.41 6.42
N GLY A 196 -21.05 10.01 6.49
CA GLY A 196 -21.31 11.21 7.27
C GLY A 196 -21.27 10.91 8.78
N GLY A 197 -20.60 11.77 9.54
CA GLY A 197 -20.43 11.65 10.99
C GLY A 197 -19.03 11.16 11.42
N ASP A 198 -18.54 11.63 12.57
CA ASP A 198 -17.31 11.14 13.21
C ASP A 198 -17.54 9.83 14.01
N HIS A 199 -18.69 9.17 13.81
CA HIS A 199 -19.06 7.99 14.56
C HIS A 199 -18.45 6.72 13.98
N ASN A 200 -17.75 5.99 14.84
CA ASN A 200 -17.36 4.60 14.59
C ASN A 200 -18.64 3.76 14.51
N ASP A 201 -19.20 3.60 13.32
CA ASP A 201 -20.29 2.66 13.10
C ASP A 201 -19.77 1.24 13.26
N THR A 202 -19.70 0.77 14.51
CA THR A 202 -19.83 -0.64 14.84
C THR A 202 -21.29 -1.00 14.61
N GLU A 203 -21.63 -1.44 13.40
CA GLU A 203 -22.86 -2.21 13.19
C GLU A 203 -22.75 -3.49 14.01
N THR A 204 -23.40 -3.47 15.18
CA THR A 204 -23.79 -4.65 15.92
C THR A 204 -24.86 -5.39 15.13
N ASN A 205 -24.57 -6.64 14.77
CA ASN A 205 -25.63 -7.63 14.51
C ASN A 205 -26.27 -8.04 15.84
#